data_AF-A0A849TJX3-F1
#
_entry.id   AF-A0A849TJX3-F1
#
_cell.length_a   1.000
_cell.length_b   1.000
_cell.length_c   1.000
_cell.angle_alpha   90.00
_cell.angle_beta   90.00
_cell.angle_gamma   90.00
#
_symmetry.space_group_name_H-M   'P 1'
#
loop_
_entity.id
_entity.type
_entity.pdbx_description
1 polymer ?
#
loop_
_entity_poly.entity_id
_entity_poly.type
_entity_poly.pdbx_seq_one_letter_code
_entity_poly.pdbx_strand_id
1 'polypeptide(L)'
;LTTGRYVSALYPYRQRFGFHGLASGGIGYSIPAAVGVSLANPGRRVVCTVGDGSAMYSIQALWTAANHKLPITYVIMNNGGYRIIKQRLKAFHQNEHYIGMDFKEPRVDYAGLAAAMGMKATRVTDPKAIKAALAAAHATEGPHLIEMFVDGTV
;
A
#
# COMPACT_ATOMS: atom_id res chain seq x y z
N LEU A 1 4.90 5.67 -10.50
CA LEU A 1 4.01 5.27 -9.40
C LEU A 1 4.32 3.83 -9.07
N THR A 2 4.94 3.57 -7.91
CA THR A 2 5.35 2.23 -7.44
C THR A 2 4.24 1.19 -7.59
N THR A 3 2.98 1.62 -7.43
CA THR A 3 1.80 0.75 -7.50
C THR A 3 0.91 1.05 -8.71
N GLY A 4 0.57 2.33 -8.93
CA GLY A 4 -0.51 2.74 -9.83
C GLY A 4 -0.38 2.34 -11.30
N ARG A 5 0.84 2.37 -11.88
CA ARG A 5 1.03 2.00 -13.30
C ARG A 5 0.76 0.51 -13.53
N TYR A 6 1.24 -0.34 -12.64
CA TYR A 6 1.16 -1.79 -12.81
C TYR A 6 -0.24 -2.32 -12.52
N VAL A 7 -0.89 -1.85 -11.45
CA VAL A 7 -2.27 -2.26 -11.12
C VAL A 7 -3.21 -1.91 -12.27
N SER A 8 -3.09 -0.70 -12.83
CA SER A 8 -3.97 -0.26 -13.92
C SER A 8 -3.74 -1.01 -15.23
N ALA A 9 -2.51 -1.49 -15.47
CA ALA A 9 -2.17 -2.26 -16.66
C ALA A 9 -2.59 -3.74 -16.56
N LEU A 10 -2.63 -4.29 -15.34
CA LEU A 10 -2.86 -5.72 -15.10
C LEU A 10 -4.27 -6.05 -14.62
N TYR A 11 -5.02 -5.06 -14.11
CA TYR A 11 -6.38 -5.25 -13.62
C TYR A 11 -7.43 -4.94 -14.69
N PRO A 12 -8.18 -5.93 -15.19
CA PRO A 12 -9.22 -5.67 -16.17
C PRO A 12 -10.43 -5.00 -15.50
N TYR A 13 -10.75 -3.78 -15.91
CA TYR A 13 -11.87 -2.98 -15.38
C TYR A 13 -13.24 -3.48 -15.84
N ARG A 14 -13.65 -4.65 -15.33
CA ARG A 14 -14.89 -5.34 -15.76
C ARG A 14 -16.13 -4.94 -14.97
N GLN A 15 -15.97 -4.23 -13.85
CA GLN A 15 -17.07 -3.89 -12.94
C GLN A 15 -17.07 -2.40 -12.61
N ARG A 16 -18.27 -1.81 -12.55
CA ARG A 16 -18.47 -0.47 -11.98
C ARG A 16 -18.01 -0.48 -10.52
N PHE A 17 -17.27 0.56 -10.11
CA PHE A 17 -16.64 0.63 -8.78
C PHE A 17 -15.67 -0.54 -8.50
N GLY A 18 -15.05 -1.10 -9.55
CA GLY A 18 -13.98 -2.10 -9.41
C GLY A 18 -12.61 -1.50 -9.14
N PHE A 19 -12.46 -0.18 -9.31
CA PHE A 19 -11.21 0.54 -9.07
C PHE A 19 -11.49 1.94 -8.54
N HIS A 20 -10.73 2.35 -7.53
CA HIS A 20 -10.75 3.67 -6.94
C HIS A 20 -9.32 4.21 -6.94
N GLY A 21 -9.15 5.44 -7.42
CA GLY A 21 -7.87 6.11 -7.51
C GLY A 21 -7.95 7.55 -7.00
N LEU A 22 -6.80 8.13 -6.73
CA LEU A 22 -6.69 9.54 -6.35
C LEU A 22 -7.00 10.45 -7.55
N ALA A 23 -7.76 11.52 -7.33
CA ALA A 23 -8.10 12.49 -8.38
C ALA A 23 -7.17 13.72 -8.40
N SER A 24 -6.62 14.11 -7.24
CA SER A 24 -5.94 15.41 -7.05
C SER A 24 -4.41 15.37 -7.08
N GLY A 25 -3.79 14.18 -7.06
CA GLY A 25 -2.35 14.01 -6.84
C GLY A 25 -1.94 13.88 -5.37
N GLY A 26 -2.83 14.17 -4.42
CA GLY A 26 -2.55 14.09 -2.98
C GLY A 26 -2.32 12.64 -2.49
N ILE A 27 -1.16 12.39 -1.89
CA ILE A 27 -0.82 11.10 -1.27
C ILE A 27 -1.43 10.98 0.14
N GLY A 28 -1.58 9.75 0.63
CA GLY A 28 -2.33 9.44 1.86
C GLY A 28 -3.78 9.01 1.62
N TYR A 29 -4.31 9.18 0.40
CA TYR A 29 -5.69 8.83 0.06
C TYR A 29 -6.06 7.35 0.30
N SER A 30 -5.22 6.42 -0.15
CA SER A 30 -5.64 5.03 -0.37
C SER A 30 -6.08 4.29 0.91
N ILE A 31 -5.43 4.53 2.05
CA ILE A 31 -5.74 3.80 3.30
C ILE A 31 -7.13 4.18 3.85
N PRO A 32 -7.45 5.45 4.11
CA PRO A 32 -8.79 5.85 4.53
C PRO A 32 -9.84 5.66 3.43
N ALA A 33 -9.48 5.81 2.15
CA ALA A 33 -10.42 5.52 1.06
C ALA A 33 -10.86 4.05 1.05
N ALA A 34 -9.93 3.12 1.32
CA ALA A 34 -10.26 1.69 1.41
C ALA A 34 -11.28 1.40 2.54
N VAL A 35 -11.19 2.11 3.67
CA VAL A 35 -12.18 2.04 4.75
C VAL A 35 -13.55 2.46 4.25
N GLY A 36 -13.65 3.64 3.61
CA GLY A 36 -14.91 4.13 3.07
C GLY A 36 -15.52 3.22 1.99
N VAL A 37 -14.68 2.73 1.06
CA VAL A 37 -15.11 1.79 0.02
C VAL A 37 -15.63 0.49 0.63
N SER A 38 -14.95 -0.06 1.64
CA SER A 38 -15.37 -1.29 2.32
C SER A 38 -16.68 -1.11 3.07
N LEU A 39 -16.87 0.03 3.75
CA LEU A 39 -18.11 0.34 4.46
C LEU A 39 -19.29 0.52 3.49
N ALA A 40 -19.05 1.16 2.35
CA ALA A 40 -20.08 1.38 1.33
C ALA A 40 -20.45 0.11 0.53
N ASN A 41 -19.64 -0.96 0.62
CA ASN A 41 -19.82 -2.19 -0.15
C ASN A 41 -19.73 -3.44 0.75
N PRO A 42 -20.70 -3.63 1.68
CA PRO A 42 -20.70 -4.82 2.54
C PRO A 42 -20.71 -6.10 1.69
N GLY A 43 -19.93 -7.10 2.12
CA GLY A 43 -19.78 -8.37 1.40
C GLY A 43 -18.75 -8.38 0.27
N ARG A 44 -18.17 -7.22 -0.11
CA ARG A 44 -17.07 -7.15 -1.08
C ARG A 44 -15.74 -6.89 -0.36
N ARG A 45 -14.74 -7.71 -0.65
CA ARG A 45 -13.37 -7.49 -0.20
C ARG A 45 -12.72 -6.34 -0.95
N VAL A 46 -11.94 -5.54 -0.22
CA VAL A 46 -11.14 -4.44 -0.79
C VAL A 46 -9.67 -4.81 -0.74
N VAL A 47 -8.95 -4.60 -1.85
CA VAL A 47 -7.48 -4.66 -1.87
C VAL A 47 -6.95 -3.25 -2.07
N CYS A 48 -6.19 -2.75 -1.10
CA CYS A 48 -5.62 -1.41 -1.12
C CYS A 48 -4.12 -1.50 -1.38
N THR A 49 -3.68 -1.11 -2.58
CA THR A 49 -2.25 -1.02 -2.91
C THR A 49 -1.74 0.40 -2.71
N VAL A 50 -0.69 0.59 -1.93
CA VAL A 50 -0.13 1.91 -1.62
C VAL A 50 1.39 1.83 -1.46
N GLY A 51 2.12 2.89 -1.81
CA GLY A 51 3.56 2.96 -1.54
C GLY A 51 3.83 3.25 -0.07
N ASP A 52 4.96 2.78 0.44
CA ASP A 52 5.48 3.05 1.79
C ASP A 52 5.37 4.54 2.19
N GLY A 53 5.94 5.45 1.41
CA GLY A 53 5.87 6.89 1.73
C GLY A 53 4.45 7.44 1.76
N SER A 54 3.60 7.00 0.83
CA SER A 54 2.19 7.43 0.79
C SER A 54 1.37 6.87 1.95
N ALA A 55 1.73 5.68 2.47
CA ALA A 55 1.02 5.05 3.57
C ALA A 55 1.11 5.88 4.85
N MET A 56 2.28 6.47 5.12
CA MET A 56 2.54 7.22 6.35
C MET A 56 1.69 8.48 6.52
N TYR A 57 1.12 9.06 5.46
CA TYR A 57 0.27 10.25 5.54
C TYR A 57 -1.06 9.99 6.27
N SER A 58 -1.55 8.76 6.26
CA SER A 58 -2.84 8.42 6.85
C SER A 58 -2.86 7.01 7.43
N ILE A 59 -1.72 6.59 8.00
CA ILE A 59 -1.51 5.23 8.52
C ILE A 59 -2.46 4.89 9.68
N GLN A 60 -2.89 5.90 10.44
CA GLN A 60 -3.85 5.77 11.55
C GLN A 60 -5.20 5.17 11.11
N ALA A 61 -5.57 5.26 9.83
CA ALA A 61 -6.79 4.65 9.31
C ALA A 61 -6.75 3.11 9.31
N LEU A 62 -5.57 2.49 9.47
CA LEU A 62 -5.46 1.05 9.72
C LEU A 62 -6.19 0.66 11.02
N TRP A 63 -6.12 1.50 12.06
CA TRP A 63 -6.86 1.27 13.30
C TRP A 63 -8.38 1.26 13.06
N THR A 64 -8.90 2.18 12.24
CA THR A 64 -10.33 2.21 11.90
C THR A 64 -10.75 0.92 11.20
N ALA A 65 -9.94 0.42 10.25
CA ALA A 65 -10.21 -0.85 9.60
C ALA A 65 -10.25 -2.02 10.60
N ALA A 66 -9.29 -2.06 11.54
CA ALA A 66 -9.22 -3.09 12.58
C ALA A 66 -10.41 -3.02 13.54
N ASN A 67 -10.74 -1.82 14.04
CA ASN A 67 -11.85 -1.57 14.94
C ASN A 67 -13.21 -2.03 14.35
N HIS A 68 -13.41 -1.77 13.04
CA HIS A 68 -14.62 -2.19 12.34
C HIS A 68 -14.53 -3.60 11.74
N LYS A 69 -13.43 -4.33 11.94
CA LYS A 69 -13.19 -5.67 11.38
C LYS A 69 -13.44 -5.73 9.87
N LEU A 70 -13.02 -4.69 9.14
CA LEU A 70 -13.34 -4.55 7.72
C LEU A 70 -12.53 -5.56 6.88
N PRO A 71 -13.13 -6.19 5.85
CA PRO A 71 -12.48 -7.19 5.02
C PRO A 71 -11.55 -6.55 3.97
N ILE A 72 -10.49 -5.89 4.45
CA ILE A 72 -9.53 -5.13 3.64
C ILE A 72 -8.15 -5.79 3.69
N THR A 73 -7.56 -6.05 2.51
CA THR A 73 -6.14 -6.40 2.40
C THR A 73 -5.36 -5.16 1.97
N TYR A 74 -4.50 -4.65 2.85
CA TYR A 74 -3.55 -3.59 2.53
C TYR A 74 -2.27 -4.20 1.97
N VAL A 75 -1.76 -3.69 0.85
CA VAL A 75 -0.47 -4.07 0.27
C VAL A 75 0.40 -2.84 0.21
N ILE A 76 1.34 -2.74 1.15
CA ILE A 76 2.34 -1.67 1.20
C ILE A 76 3.51 -2.09 0.31
N MET A 77 3.70 -1.39 -0.80
CA MET A 77 4.82 -1.62 -1.71
C MET A 77 6.03 -0.84 -1.20
N ASN A 78 6.83 -1.50 -0.36
CA ASN A 78 7.96 -0.96 0.37
C ASN A 78 9.23 -1.01 -0.47
N ASN A 79 9.62 0.13 -1.04
CA ASN A 79 10.88 0.30 -1.77
C ASN A 79 11.91 1.10 -0.94
N GLY A 80 11.55 1.52 0.28
CA GLY A 80 12.40 2.24 1.21
C GLY A 80 12.53 3.73 0.89
N GLY A 81 11.53 4.37 0.29
CA GLY A 81 11.60 5.80 -0.02
C GLY A 81 10.63 6.36 -1.07
N TYR A 82 10.81 7.63 -1.40
CA TYR A 82 10.08 8.29 -2.48
C TYR A 82 10.75 8.06 -3.85
N ARG A 83 10.79 6.80 -4.32
CA ARG A 83 11.42 6.43 -5.60
C ARG A 83 10.96 7.28 -6.79
N ILE A 84 9.67 7.63 -6.85
CA ILE A 84 9.15 8.48 -7.94
C ILE A 84 9.76 9.90 -7.92
N ILE A 85 10.03 10.47 -6.74
CA ILE A 85 10.63 11.80 -6.65
C ILE A 85 12.07 11.73 -7.14
N LYS A 86 12.82 10.70 -6.74
CA LYS A 86 14.18 10.43 -7.23
C LYS A 86 14.23 10.30 -8.75
N GLN A 87 13.33 9.48 -9.32
CA GLN A 87 13.21 9.30 -10.77
C GLN A 87 12.91 10.62 -11.50
N ARG A 88 12.09 11.49 -10.92
CA ARG A 88 11.76 12.81 -11.52
C ARG A 88 12.90 13.81 -11.38
N LEU A 89 13.62 13.81 -10.25
CA LEU A 89 14.81 14.65 -10.07
C LEU A 89 15.87 14.29 -11.13
N LYS A 90 16.16 13.00 -11.31
CA LYS A 90 17.09 12.52 -12.34
C LYS A 90 16.62 12.89 -13.74
N ALA A 91 15.35 12.64 -14.06
CA ALA A 91 14.82 12.87 -15.41
C ALA A 91 14.72 14.34 -15.80
N PHE A 92 14.40 15.25 -14.87
CA PHE A 92 14.16 16.66 -15.17
C PHE A 92 15.35 17.57 -14.87
N HIS A 93 16.25 17.15 -13.98
CA HIS A 93 17.35 17.99 -13.50
C HIS A 93 18.71 17.31 -13.60
N GLN A 94 18.79 16.08 -14.12
CA GLN A 94 20.04 15.29 -14.22
C GLN A 94 20.78 15.21 -12.88
N ASN A 95 20.02 15.21 -11.79
CA ASN A 95 20.53 15.31 -10.43
C ASN A 95 20.20 14.01 -9.67
N GLU A 96 21.23 13.41 -9.09
CA GLU A 96 21.13 12.17 -8.30
C GLU A 96 21.39 12.39 -6.80
N HIS A 97 21.48 13.65 -6.36
CA HIS A 97 21.60 14.03 -4.95
C HIS A 97 20.21 14.06 -4.29
N TYR A 98 19.81 12.92 -3.73
CA TYR A 98 18.48 12.72 -3.15
C TYR A 98 18.45 13.11 -1.66
N ILE A 99 17.80 14.24 -1.34
CA ILE A 99 17.62 14.72 0.04
C ILE A 99 16.18 14.46 0.51
N GLY A 100 16.00 13.81 1.66
CA GLY A 100 14.67 13.60 2.27
C GLY A 100 13.80 12.57 1.55
N MET A 101 14.39 11.66 0.76
CA MET A 101 13.67 10.71 -0.09
C MET A 101 13.90 9.23 0.28
N ASP A 102 14.63 8.93 1.35
CA ASP A 102 14.97 7.57 1.81
C ASP A 102 14.36 7.27 3.19
N PHE A 103 13.86 6.04 3.36
CA PHE A 103 13.31 5.48 4.60
C PHE A 103 14.06 4.20 4.99
N LYS A 104 15.38 4.30 5.16
CA LYS A 104 16.25 3.13 5.34
C LYS A 104 16.83 3.00 6.74
N GLU A 105 17.12 4.12 7.40
CA GLU A 105 17.82 4.16 8.68
C GLU A 105 17.16 5.17 9.64
N PRO A 106 16.23 4.72 10.50
CA PRO A 106 15.65 3.38 10.53
C PRO A 106 14.65 3.14 9.38
N ARG A 107 14.46 1.87 9.01
CA ARG A 107 13.37 1.47 8.13
C ARG A 107 12.05 1.51 8.90
N VAL A 108 11.00 1.99 8.25
CA VAL A 108 9.64 1.94 8.80
C VAL A 108 9.14 0.49 8.84
N ASP A 109 8.73 0.03 10.02
CA ASP A 109 8.14 -1.29 10.23
C ASP A 109 6.62 -1.25 10.03
N TYR A 110 6.16 -1.46 8.80
CA TYR A 110 4.71 -1.42 8.50
C TYR A 110 3.96 -2.61 9.09
N ALA A 111 4.57 -3.80 9.13
CA ALA A 111 3.96 -4.97 9.78
C ALA A 111 3.80 -4.76 11.30
N GLY A 112 4.80 -4.16 11.95
CA GLY A 112 4.75 -3.80 13.36
C GLY A 112 3.72 -2.71 13.65
N LEU A 113 3.62 -1.69 12.79
CA LEU A 113 2.57 -0.66 12.89
C LEU A 113 1.17 -1.27 12.78
N ALA A 114 0.95 -2.20 11.85
CA ALA A 114 -0.31 -2.93 11.72
C ALA A 114 -0.63 -3.74 12.98
N ALA A 115 0.35 -4.49 13.51
CA ALA A 115 0.19 -5.28 14.72
C ALA A 115 -0.16 -4.39 15.93
N ALA A 116 0.52 -3.24 16.08
CA ALA A 116 0.23 -2.25 17.13
C ALA A 116 -1.20 -1.67 17.04
N MET A 117 -1.84 -1.73 15.86
CA MET A 117 -3.22 -1.30 15.63
C MET A 117 -4.23 -2.47 15.65
N GLY A 118 -3.82 -3.67 16.07
CA GLY A 118 -4.70 -4.83 16.17
C GLY A 118 -4.97 -5.56 14.84
N MET A 119 -4.11 -5.36 13.84
CA MET A 119 -4.24 -5.97 12.51
C MET A 119 -3.19 -7.06 12.30
N LYS A 120 -3.57 -8.19 11.69
CA LYS A 120 -2.60 -9.21 11.25
C LYS A 120 -1.74 -8.64 10.13
N ALA A 121 -0.46 -8.99 10.13
CA ALA A 121 0.44 -8.56 9.08
C ALA A 121 1.43 -9.64 8.64
N THR A 122 1.79 -9.59 7.36
CA THR A 122 2.76 -10.49 6.73
C THR A 122 3.81 -9.65 6.00
N ARG A 123 5.10 -9.94 6.24
CA ARG A 123 6.19 -9.40 5.42
C ARG A 123 6.50 -10.35 4.27
N VAL A 124 6.66 -9.80 3.07
CA VAL A 124 7.00 -10.55 1.86
C VAL A 124 8.28 -9.97 1.28
N THR A 125 9.37 -10.73 1.37
CA THR A 125 10.69 -10.40 0.82
C THR A 125 11.05 -11.24 -0.41
N ASP A 126 10.42 -12.41 -0.58
CA ASP A 126 10.58 -13.29 -1.74
C ASP A 126 9.33 -13.20 -2.64
N PRO A 127 9.47 -12.86 -3.94
CA PRO A 127 8.37 -12.90 -4.90
C PRO A 127 7.60 -14.23 -4.94
N LYS A 128 8.27 -15.37 -4.67
CA LYS A 128 7.61 -16.69 -4.64
C LYS A 128 6.55 -16.79 -3.53
N ALA A 129 6.67 -16.00 -2.46
CA ALA A 129 5.73 -15.99 -1.35
C ALA A 129 4.48 -15.13 -1.60
N ILE A 130 4.43 -14.32 -2.68
CA ILE A 130 3.31 -13.38 -2.95
C ILE A 130 1.97 -14.11 -3.02
N LYS A 131 1.89 -15.23 -3.74
CA LYS A 131 0.64 -15.99 -3.90
C LYS A 131 0.13 -16.52 -2.56
N ALA A 132 1.04 -17.05 -1.74
CA ALA A 132 0.70 -17.58 -0.42
C ALA A 132 0.25 -16.45 0.53
N ALA A 133 0.94 -15.31 0.53
CA ALA A 133 0.58 -14.16 1.36
C ALA A 133 -0.79 -13.57 0.99
N LEU A 134 -1.09 -13.43 -0.31
CA LEU A 134 -2.41 -12.97 -0.77
C LEU A 134 -3.52 -13.96 -0.42
N ALA A 135 -3.27 -15.27 -0.53
CA ALA A 135 -4.22 -16.30 -0.14
C ALA A 135 -4.49 -16.27 1.38
N ALA A 136 -3.45 -16.13 2.21
CA ALA A 136 -3.57 -16.02 3.66
C ALA A 136 -4.32 -14.74 4.08
N ALA A 137 -4.02 -13.61 3.46
CA ALA A 137 -4.75 -12.36 3.68
C ALA A 137 -6.23 -12.48 3.26
N HIS A 138 -6.50 -13.17 2.15
CA HIS A 138 -7.87 -13.46 1.72
C HIS A 138 -8.59 -14.44 2.66
N ALA A 139 -7.90 -15.36 3.33
CA ALA A 139 -8.53 -16.24 4.31
C ALA A 139 -8.74 -15.57 5.68
N THR A 140 -8.13 -14.40 5.92
CA THR A 140 -8.20 -13.70 7.21
C THR A 140 -9.57 -13.02 7.39
N GLU A 141 -10.20 -13.25 8.54
CA GLU A 141 -11.31 -12.42 9.02
C GLU A 141 -10.81 -11.04 9.47
N GLY A 142 -11.51 -9.99 9.05
CA GLY A 142 -11.07 -8.63 9.27
C GLY A 142 -9.90 -8.22 8.38
N PRO A 143 -9.21 -7.12 8.71
CA PRO A 143 -8.20 -6.56 7.84
C PRO A 143 -6.85 -7.27 8.00
N HIS A 144 -6.04 -7.22 6.94
CA HIS A 144 -4.70 -7.80 6.90
C HIS A 144 -3.75 -6.85 6.15
N LEU A 145 -2.56 -6.62 6.69
CA LEU A 145 -1.50 -5.85 6.02
C LEU A 145 -0.40 -6.76 5.46
N ILE A 146 -0.11 -6.61 4.18
CA ILE A 146 1.04 -7.22 3.53
C ILE A 146 2.07 -6.12 3.29
N GLU A 147 3.21 -6.21 3.97
CA GLU A 147 4.38 -5.40 3.69
C GLU A 147 5.20 -6.10 2.61
N MET A 148 5.13 -5.59 1.39
CA MET A 148 5.78 -6.17 0.21
C MET A 148 7.04 -5.40 -0.13
N PHE A 149 8.19 -6.03 0.07
CA PHE A 149 9.47 -5.45 -0.30
C PHE A 149 9.62 -5.52 -1.82
N VAL A 150 9.93 -4.38 -2.43
CA VAL A 150 10.16 -4.27 -3.86
C VAL A 150 11.45 -3.51 -4.12
N ASP A 151 11.98 -3.64 -5.33
CA ASP A 151 13.23 -2.99 -5.70
C ASP A 151 13.14 -1.45 -5.59
N GLY A 152 14.15 -0.88 -4.93
CA GLY A 152 14.27 0.54 -4.62
C GLY A 152 15.25 1.29 -5.53
N THR A 153 15.85 0.62 -6.53
CA THR A 153 16.75 1.29 -7.47
C THR A 153 16.03 2.37 -8.31
N VAL A 154 16.78 3.41 -8.70
CA VAL A 154 16.28 4.62 -9.38
C VAL A 154 16.75 4.67 -10.82
#